data_AF-A0AAE0GII3-F1
#
_entry.id   AF-A0AAE0GII3-F1
#
_cell.length_a   1.000
_cell.length_b   1.000
_cell.length_c   1.000
_cell.angle_alpha   90.00
_cell.angle_beta   90.00
_cell.angle_gamma   90.00
#
_symmetry.space_group_name_H-M   'P 1'
#
loop_
_entity.id
_entity.type
_entity.pdbx_description
1 polymer ?
#
loop_
_entity_poly.entity_id
_entity_poly.type
_entity_poly.pdbx_seq_one_letter_code
_entity_poly.pdbx_strand_id
1 'polypeptide(L)'
;MKTKRTTIMDRPTGVEWQDRTLIPFLNEHLPEEESVVFADNLDAQIQPAYLENQKNKGRALGWSLLKDGTFWSQPIGLGPGREIERDVDYCQNEWLDEVEENLDKWEGSMTASDRRICMTWWAGDGYARACERLCFDRYFAKAGCKITVNGEGDGEIQPEGLQEFIFDRPNIPAVIVQTPEQARVPAATHAEMHQAVMEQELQEEAKERSDEGSDDECEDEEQKWFVPEGYTLMKDALPDEQFNCSVVGWHVMFKWSGVGWCHGWVLKYYAKHRLGYNFEVKYEDGDRRDHILTPKSYGHGDQVPLRTCEPLW
;
A
#
# COMPACT_ATOMS: atom_id res chain seq x y z
N MET A 1 -13.29 -33.36 15.59
CA MET A 1 -13.26 -32.21 14.66
C MET A 1 -11.82 -31.75 14.53
N LYS A 2 -11.19 -31.88 13.36
CA LYS A 2 -9.87 -31.30 13.12
C LYS A 2 -10.08 -29.83 12.77
N THR A 3 -9.75 -28.93 13.68
CA THR A 3 -9.72 -27.49 13.41
C THR A 3 -8.77 -27.26 12.24
N LYS A 4 -9.27 -26.78 11.10
CA LYS A 4 -8.40 -26.26 10.04
C LYS A 4 -7.60 -25.13 10.69
N ARG A 5 -6.30 -25.32 10.92
CA ARG A 5 -5.40 -24.23 11.24
C ARG A 5 -5.30 -23.38 9.98
N THR A 6 -6.10 -22.33 9.90
CA THR A 6 -5.91 -21.25 8.96
C THR A 6 -4.67 -20.49 9.40
N THR A 7 -3.67 -20.40 8.52
CA THR A 7 -2.46 -19.57 8.69
C THR A 7 -2.79 -18.10 8.45
N ILE A 8 -3.86 -17.61 9.08
CA ILE A 8 -4.27 -16.21 9.02
C ILE A 8 -3.89 -15.61 10.38
N MET A 9 -3.29 -14.43 10.39
CA MET A 9 -3.04 -13.71 11.63
C MET A 9 -4.40 -13.20 12.16
N ASP A 10 -5.09 -14.04 12.91
CA ASP A 10 -6.32 -13.68 13.62
C ASP A 10 -6.00 -12.87 14.88
N ARG A 11 -7.04 -12.33 15.53
CA ARG A 11 -6.87 -11.47 16.72
C ARG A 11 -6.04 -12.16 17.83
N PRO A 12 -6.31 -13.42 18.22
CA PRO A 12 -5.47 -14.12 19.19
C PRO A 12 -4.02 -14.31 18.74
N THR A 13 -3.80 -14.69 17.48
CA THR A 13 -2.45 -14.90 16.93
C THR A 13 -1.65 -13.60 16.89
N GLY A 14 -2.29 -12.47 16.57
CA GLY A 14 -1.66 -11.15 16.58
C GLY A 14 -1.17 -10.78 17.99
N VAL A 15 -2.01 -10.97 19.01
CA VAL A 15 -1.64 -10.72 20.41
C VAL A 15 -0.50 -11.65 20.87
N GLU A 16 -0.56 -12.94 20.53
CA GLU A 16 0.52 -13.89 20.85
C GLU A 16 1.83 -13.49 20.18
N TRP A 17 1.78 -13.12 18.89
CA TRP A 17 2.96 -12.68 18.16
C TRP A 17 3.57 -11.43 18.79
N GLN A 18 2.75 -10.47 19.19
CA GLN A 18 3.18 -9.22 19.83
C GLN A 18 3.90 -9.50 21.15
N ASP A 19 3.31 -10.33 22.02
CA ASP A 19 3.91 -10.72 23.30
C ASP A 19 5.23 -11.49 23.12
N ARG A 20 5.34 -12.31 22.07
CA ARG A 20 6.53 -13.12 21.79
C ARG A 20 7.65 -12.33 21.09
N THR A 21 7.30 -11.30 20.32
CA THR A 21 8.22 -10.70 19.33
C THR A 21 8.39 -9.21 19.55
N LEU A 22 7.32 -8.44 19.35
CA LEU A 22 7.40 -6.97 19.36
C LEU A 22 7.72 -6.41 20.75
N ILE A 23 7.01 -6.87 21.78
CA ILE A 23 7.20 -6.36 23.15
C ILE A 23 8.63 -6.65 23.67
N PRO A 24 9.17 -7.87 23.54
CA PRO A 24 10.57 -8.13 23.89
C PRO A 24 11.55 -7.21 23.15
N PHE A 25 11.37 -7.03 21.84
CA PHE A 25 12.21 -6.15 21.03
C PHE A 25 12.19 -4.70 21.55
N LEU A 26 11.00 -4.13 21.80
CA LEU A 26 10.86 -2.78 22.32
C LEU A 26 11.53 -2.64 23.70
N ASN A 27 11.34 -3.61 24.59
CA ASN A 27 11.92 -3.56 25.92
C ASN A 27 13.44 -3.78 25.93
N GLU A 28 13.98 -4.50 24.96
CA GLU A 28 15.43 -4.73 24.83
C GLU A 28 16.14 -3.53 24.19
N HIS A 29 15.55 -2.90 23.18
CA HIS A 29 16.22 -1.88 22.37
C HIS A 29 15.81 -0.45 22.71
N LEU A 30 14.65 -0.26 23.35
CA LEU A 30 14.13 1.05 23.79
C LEU A 30 13.68 0.98 25.27
N PRO A 31 14.56 0.57 26.20
CA PRO A 31 14.17 0.21 27.57
C PRO A 31 13.68 1.39 28.43
N GLU A 32 13.95 2.63 28.04
CA GLU A 32 13.58 3.84 28.79
C GLU A 32 12.78 4.85 27.95
N GLU A 33 12.52 4.54 26.68
CA GLU A 33 11.89 5.47 25.74
C GLU A 33 10.41 5.12 25.53
N GLU A 34 9.57 6.14 25.42
CA GLU A 34 8.27 5.98 24.80
C GLU A 34 8.44 5.97 23.28
N SER A 35 7.83 5.01 22.61
CA SER A 35 7.98 4.83 21.16
C SER A 35 6.65 4.89 20.44
N VAL A 36 6.70 5.14 19.13
CA VAL A 36 5.53 5.04 18.25
C VAL A 36 5.80 3.91 17.27
N VAL A 37 4.89 2.94 17.19
CA VAL A 37 4.93 1.87 16.19
C VAL A 37 3.97 2.23 15.08
N PHE A 38 4.53 2.48 13.91
CA PHE A 38 3.77 2.62 12.67
C PHE A 38 3.40 1.24 12.15
N ALA A 39 2.12 0.98 11.95
CA ALA A 39 1.61 -0.29 11.48
C ALA A 39 0.45 -0.11 10.50
N ASP A 40 0.11 -1.18 9.78
CA ASP A 40 -1.19 -1.27 9.09
C ASP A 40 -2.35 -1.24 10.11
N ASN A 41 -3.58 -1.17 9.58
CA ASN A 41 -4.81 -1.27 10.35
C ASN A 41 -5.45 -2.67 10.24
N LEU A 42 -4.64 -3.73 10.25
CA LEU A 42 -5.18 -5.11 10.20
C LEU A 42 -6.12 -5.35 11.39
N ASP A 43 -7.16 -6.17 11.20
CA ASP A 43 -8.17 -6.45 12.23
C ASP A 43 -7.54 -6.83 13.58
N ALA A 44 -6.46 -7.61 13.59
CA ALA A 44 -5.74 -8.00 14.81
C ALA A 44 -4.96 -6.86 15.49
N GLN A 45 -4.49 -5.86 14.72
CA GLN A 45 -3.65 -4.75 15.19
C GLN A 45 -4.47 -3.61 15.82
N ILE A 46 -5.73 -3.45 15.40
CA ILE A 46 -6.63 -2.40 15.91
C ILE A 46 -7.47 -2.84 17.11
N GLN A 47 -7.36 -4.10 17.56
CA GLN A 47 -8.13 -4.57 18.71
C GLN A 47 -7.63 -3.95 20.02
N PRO A 48 -8.53 -3.71 21.00
CA PRO A 48 -8.16 -3.15 22.30
C PRO A 48 -7.02 -3.90 22.99
N ALA A 49 -7.06 -5.24 23.00
CA ALA A 49 -6.03 -6.05 23.65
C ALA A 49 -4.63 -5.86 23.03
N TYR A 50 -4.55 -5.67 21.71
CA TYR A 50 -3.28 -5.44 21.01
C TYR A 50 -2.72 -4.06 21.34
N LEU A 51 -3.56 -3.03 21.29
CA LEU A 51 -3.19 -1.65 21.59
C LEU A 51 -2.82 -1.46 23.08
N GLU A 52 -3.58 -2.06 23.99
CA GLU A 52 -3.31 -2.06 25.43
C GLU A 52 -2.00 -2.76 25.76
N ASN A 53 -1.73 -3.92 25.14
CA ASN A 53 -0.46 -4.62 25.33
C ASN A 53 0.71 -3.77 24.84
N GLN A 54 0.57 -3.13 23.68
CA GLN A 54 1.61 -2.28 23.12
C GLN A 54 1.95 -1.12 24.07
N LYS A 55 0.92 -0.44 24.59
CA LYS A 55 1.08 0.67 25.52
C LYS A 55 1.63 0.22 26.86
N ASN A 56 1.00 -0.77 27.48
CA ASN A 56 1.26 -1.12 28.88
C ASN A 56 2.50 -2.01 29.05
N LYS A 57 2.81 -2.88 28.08
CA LYS A 57 3.95 -3.80 28.14
C LYS A 57 5.12 -3.34 27.28
N GLY A 58 4.85 -2.66 26.17
CA GLY A 58 5.86 -2.19 25.23
C GLY A 58 6.23 -0.71 25.36
N ARG A 59 5.51 0.08 26.19
CA ARG A 59 5.66 1.54 26.28
C ARG A 59 5.59 2.23 24.92
N ALA A 60 4.72 1.70 24.06
CA ALA A 60 4.62 2.17 22.69
C ALA A 60 3.18 2.52 22.32
N LEU A 61 3.02 3.64 21.61
CA LEU A 61 1.76 4.04 21.00
C LEU A 61 1.66 3.40 19.60
N GLY A 62 0.52 2.78 19.29
CA GLY A 62 0.22 2.32 17.94
C GLY A 62 -0.25 3.47 17.08
N TRP A 63 0.36 3.65 15.91
CA TRP A 63 -0.09 4.59 14.90
C TRP A 63 -0.48 3.83 13.63
N SER A 64 -1.79 3.73 13.40
CA SER A 64 -2.34 3.11 12.19
C SER A 64 -2.10 4.02 10.99
N LEU A 65 -1.46 3.47 9.97
CA LEU A 65 -1.24 4.17 8.71
C LEU A 65 -2.50 4.12 7.83
N LEU A 66 -2.53 4.98 6.81
CA LEU A 66 -3.63 5.06 5.87
C LEU A 66 -3.90 3.70 5.22
N LYS A 67 -5.18 3.34 5.15
CA LYS A 67 -5.66 2.18 4.40
C LYS A 67 -5.16 2.27 2.95
N ASP A 68 -4.74 1.14 2.40
CA ASP A 68 -4.19 1.02 1.03
C ASP A 68 -2.93 1.88 0.76
N GLY A 69 -2.29 2.39 1.83
CA GLY A 69 -1.12 3.25 1.78
C GLY A 69 0.23 2.54 1.89
N THR A 70 0.24 1.21 2.08
CA THR A 70 1.43 0.41 2.39
C THR A 70 2.61 0.65 1.43
N PHE A 71 2.33 0.80 0.14
CA PHE A 71 3.38 1.01 -0.88
C PHE A 71 3.94 2.43 -0.92
N TRP A 72 3.31 3.40 -0.24
CA TRP A 72 3.69 4.82 -0.31
C TRP A 72 4.24 5.34 1.01
N SER A 73 3.74 4.84 2.14
CA SER A 73 4.06 5.38 3.47
C SER A 73 4.85 4.42 4.35
N GLN A 74 4.95 3.13 4.00
CA GLN A 74 5.68 2.17 4.83
C GLN A 74 7.07 1.88 4.27
N PRO A 75 8.13 2.04 5.09
CA PRO A 75 9.49 1.69 4.69
C PRO A 75 9.60 0.24 4.21
N ILE A 76 8.88 -0.68 4.86
CA ILE A 76 8.92 -2.12 4.54
C ILE A 76 8.38 -2.40 3.12
N GLY A 77 7.27 -1.75 2.73
CA GLY A 77 6.65 -1.92 1.41
C GLY A 77 7.40 -1.20 0.29
N LEU A 78 7.96 -0.02 0.57
CA LEU A 78 8.73 0.77 -0.39
C LEU A 78 10.08 0.15 -0.77
N GLY A 79 10.64 -0.69 0.09
CA GLY A 79 12.01 -1.14 -0.01
C GLY A 79 12.21 -2.60 0.31
N PRO A 80 12.47 -2.97 1.58
CA PRO A 80 12.96 -4.30 1.90
C PRO A 80 12.03 -5.43 1.46
N GLY A 81 10.71 -5.28 1.59
CA GLY A 81 9.75 -6.28 1.12
C GLY A 81 9.88 -6.55 -0.38
N ARG A 82 9.97 -5.49 -1.18
CA ARG A 82 10.19 -5.58 -2.63
C ARG A 82 11.53 -6.22 -2.99
N GLU A 83 12.59 -5.89 -2.28
CA GLU A 83 13.92 -6.47 -2.52
C GLU A 83 13.95 -7.96 -2.18
N ILE A 84 13.28 -8.37 -1.09
CA ILE A 84 13.10 -9.76 -0.72
C ILE A 84 12.31 -10.49 -1.81
N GLU A 85 11.15 -9.98 -2.22
CA GLU A 85 10.34 -10.60 -3.29
C GLU A 85 11.13 -10.80 -4.59
N ARG A 86 11.92 -9.79 -4.98
CA ARG A 86 12.79 -9.86 -6.17
C ARG A 86 13.82 -10.99 -6.04
N ASP A 87 14.45 -11.13 -4.89
CA ASP A 87 15.45 -12.17 -4.69
C ASP A 87 14.85 -13.56 -4.54
N VAL A 88 13.63 -13.68 -4.00
CA VAL A 88 12.88 -14.93 -4.02
C VAL A 88 12.59 -15.34 -5.47
N ASP A 89 12.18 -14.40 -6.32
CA ASP A 89 11.99 -14.64 -7.75
C ASP A 89 13.30 -15.07 -8.44
N TYR A 90 14.44 -14.44 -8.11
CA TYR A 90 15.74 -14.91 -8.63
C TYR A 90 16.09 -16.32 -8.16
N CYS A 91 15.90 -16.66 -6.88
CA CYS A 91 16.14 -18.00 -6.37
C CYS A 91 15.23 -19.04 -7.04
N GLN A 92 13.97 -18.68 -7.30
CA GLN A 92 13.05 -19.53 -8.06
C GLN A 92 13.55 -19.76 -9.49
N ASN A 93 13.90 -18.68 -10.21
CA ASN A 93 14.36 -18.76 -11.60
C ASN A 93 15.66 -19.55 -11.71
N GLU A 94 16.64 -19.30 -10.83
CA GLU A 94 17.88 -20.09 -10.77
C GLU A 94 17.59 -21.57 -10.59
N TRP A 95 16.71 -21.93 -9.65
CA TRP A 95 16.37 -23.34 -9.43
C TRP A 95 15.66 -23.97 -10.63
N LEU A 96 14.77 -23.24 -11.30
CA LEU A 96 14.08 -23.72 -12.51
C LEU A 96 15.04 -23.89 -13.69
N ASP A 97 16.05 -23.02 -13.82
CA ASP A 97 17.00 -23.01 -14.93
C ASP A 97 18.24 -23.88 -14.72
N GLU A 98 18.58 -24.24 -13.47
CA GLU A 98 19.82 -24.96 -13.13
C GLU A 98 19.87 -26.38 -13.72
N VAL A 99 18.72 -27.07 -13.76
CA VAL A 99 18.59 -28.41 -14.34
C VAL A 99 17.28 -28.45 -15.12
N GLU A 100 17.32 -28.89 -16.39
CA GLU A 100 16.15 -28.98 -17.27
C GLU A 100 14.99 -29.77 -16.64
N GLU A 101 15.32 -30.77 -15.82
CA GLU A 101 14.36 -31.60 -15.06
C GLU A 101 13.60 -30.84 -13.96
N ASN A 102 14.13 -29.72 -13.43
CA ASN A 102 13.50 -29.00 -12.33
C ASN A 102 12.21 -28.30 -12.77
N LEU A 103 12.21 -27.71 -13.97
CA LEU A 103 10.99 -27.14 -14.56
C LEU A 103 9.94 -28.23 -14.81
N ASP A 104 10.33 -29.35 -15.43
CA ASP A 104 9.43 -30.49 -15.66
C ASP A 104 8.87 -31.06 -14.35
N LYS A 105 9.71 -31.13 -13.32
CA LYS A 105 9.33 -31.57 -11.98
C LYS A 105 8.36 -30.59 -11.32
N TRP A 106 8.60 -29.29 -11.47
CA TRP A 106 7.74 -28.22 -10.95
C TRP A 106 6.40 -28.14 -11.66
N GLU A 107 6.33 -28.34 -12.97
CA GLU A 107 5.05 -28.34 -13.70
C GLU A 107 4.31 -29.68 -13.54
N GLY A 108 5.04 -30.77 -13.34
CA GLY A 108 4.51 -32.12 -13.21
C GLY A 108 4.42 -32.63 -11.77
N SER A 109 5.35 -33.50 -11.42
CA SER A 109 5.19 -34.56 -10.40
C SER A 109 5.36 -34.12 -8.95
N MET A 110 5.68 -32.85 -8.67
CA MET A 110 5.85 -32.38 -7.30
C MET A 110 4.55 -32.40 -6.50
N THR A 111 4.61 -33.02 -5.33
CA THR A 111 3.51 -32.94 -4.36
C THR A 111 3.39 -31.52 -3.81
N ALA A 112 2.24 -31.20 -3.22
CA ALA A 112 2.06 -29.93 -2.52
C ALA A 112 3.09 -29.74 -1.38
N SER A 113 3.58 -30.82 -0.77
CA SER A 113 4.62 -30.76 0.26
C SER A 113 5.97 -30.37 -0.34
N ASP A 114 6.36 -30.99 -1.46
CA ASP A 114 7.64 -30.70 -2.12
C ASP A 114 7.67 -29.26 -2.61
N ARG A 115 6.56 -28.75 -3.17
CA ARG A 115 6.45 -27.36 -3.61
C ARG A 115 6.66 -26.39 -2.45
N ARG A 116 6.04 -26.66 -1.29
CA ARG A 116 6.22 -25.83 -0.09
C ARG A 116 7.66 -25.84 0.41
N ILE A 117 8.33 -26.98 0.35
CA ILE A 117 9.76 -27.09 0.71
C ILE A 117 10.58 -26.19 -0.23
N CYS A 118 10.42 -26.33 -1.55
CA CYS A 118 11.12 -25.47 -2.52
C CYS A 118 10.84 -23.98 -2.29
N MET A 119 9.58 -23.58 -2.16
CA MET A 119 9.23 -22.18 -1.89
C MET A 119 9.83 -21.66 -0.58
N THR A 120 9.93 -22.50 0.45
CA THR A 120 10.55 -22.13 1.73
C THR A 120 12.06 -21.92 1.58
N TRP A 121 12.74 -22.75 0.78
CA TRP A 121 14.15 -22.56 0.45
C TRP A 121 14.36 -21.28 -0.34
N TRP A 122 13.59 -21.03 -1.40
CA TRP A 122 13.68 -19.79 -2.18
C TRP A 122 13.40 -18.56 -1.31
N ALA A 123 12.41 -18.63 -0.42
CA ALA A 123 12.10 -17.56 0.53
C ALA A 123 13.27 -17.30 1.49
N GLY A 124 13.89 -18.35 2.03
CA GLY A 124 15.03 -18.24 2.94
C GLY A 124 16.28 -17.68 2.27
N ASP A 125 16.64 -18.21 1.11
CA ASP A 125 17.82 -17.78 0.36
C ASP A 125 17.62 -16.37 -0.20
N GLY A 126 16.44 -16.08 -0.74
CA GLY A 126 16.08 -14.76 -1.24
C GLY A 126 16.11 -13.69 -0.14
N TYR A 127 15.58 -14.02 1.05
CA TYR A 127 15.68 -13.15 2.22
C TYR A 127 17.14 -12.87 2.61
N ALA A 128 17.98 -13.91 2.69
CA ALA A 128 19.39 -13.75 3.06
C ALA A 128 20.14 -12.86 2.04
N ARG A 129 19.95 -13.11 0.74
CA ARG A 129 20.53 -12.29 -0.35
C ARG A 129 20.06 -10.84 -0.29
N ALA A 130 18.78 -10.61 0.01
CA ALA A 130 18.24 -9.26 0.11
C ALA A 130 18.91 -8.52 1.27
N CYS A 131 18.98 -9.16 2.45
CA CYS A 131 19.58 -8.60 3.66
C CYS A 131 21.02 -8.11 3.49
N GLU A 132 21.82 -8.72 2.61
CA GLU A 132 23.18 -8.24 2.29
C GLU A 132 23.19 -6.85 1.65
N ARG A 133 22.08 -6.41 1.05
CA ARG A 133 21.95 -5.17 0.29
C ARG A 133 20.97 -4.18 0.90
N LEU A 134 20.21 -4.58 1.92
CA LEU A 134 19.22 -3.72 2.57
C LEU A 134 19.90 -2.57 3.32
N CYS A 135 19.43 -1.36 3.05
CA CYS A 135 19.78 -0.16 3.82
C CYS A 135 18.49 0.44 4.39
N PHE A 136 18.13 0.02 5.60
CA PHE A 136 16.89 0.45 6.26
C PHE A 136 16.79 1.97 6.34
N ASP A 137 17.85 2.67 6.74
CA ASP A 137 17.89 4.13 6.83
C ASP A 137 17.46 4.83 5.53
N ARG A 138 17.88 4.30 4.38
CA ARG A 138 17.51 4.84 3.08
C ARG A 138 16.02 4.68 2.80
N TYR A 139 15.42 3.56 3.19
CA TYR A 139 14.00 3.32 2.99
C TYR A 139 13.14 4.15 3.94
N PHE A 140 13.57 4.29 5.19
CA PHE A 140 12.93 5.20 6.15
C PHE A 140 12.99 6.66 5.67
N ALA A 141 14.11 7.11 5.11
CA ALA A 141 14.21 8.44 4.51
C ALA A 141 13.20 8.61 3.35
N LYS A 142 13.18 7.66 2.41
CA LYS A 142 12.28 7.71 1.24
C LYS A 142 10.80 7.70 1.61
N ALA A 143 10.44 6.99 2.67
CA ALA A 143 9.07 6.92 3.18
C ALA A 143 8.66 8.17 3.99
N GLY A 144 9.61 9.08 4.26
CA GLY A 144 9.37 10.20 5.18
C GLY A 144 9.24 9.77 6.65
N CYS A 145 9.72 8.57 7.01
CA CYS A 145 9.61 8.00 8.36
C CYS A 145 10.84 8.28 9.23
N LYS A 146 11.61 9.34 8.94
CA LYS A 146 12.74 9.82 9.75
C LYS A 146 12.35 10.92 10.73
N ILE A 147 11.06 11.05 11.04
CA ILE A 147 10.56 12.05 11.98
C ILE A 147 11.13 11.75 13.36
N THR A 148 11.75 12.73 14.00
CA THR A 148 12.19 12.63 15.40
C THR A 148 11.53 13.71 16.25
N VAL A 149 11.49 13.49 17.57
CA VAL A 149 10.82 14.41 18.51
C VAL A 149 11.49 15.79 18.57
N ASN A 150 12.80 15.85 18.31
CA ASN A 150 13.60 17.06 18.31
C ASN A 150 13.83 17.62 16.90
N GLY A 151 13.34 16.94 15.86
CA GLY A 151 14.03 16.73 14.58
C GLY A 151 14.79 17.86 13.92
N GLU A 152 16.08 17.78 13.72
CA GLU A 152 16.91 16.61 13.41
C GLU A 152 16.29 15.62 12.42
N GLY A 153 16.73 15.71 11.17
CA GLY A 153 16.27 14.82 10.10
C GLY A 153 15.01 15.28 9.35
N ASP A 154 14.21 16.20 9.91
CA ASP A 154 12.99 16.70 9.25
C ASP A 154 13.26 17.31 7.85
N GLY A 155 14.41 17.95 7.65
CA GLY A 155 14.80 18.49 6.34
C GLY A 155 15.07 17.43 5.27
N GLU A 156 15.23 16.15 5.67
CA GLU A 156 15.32 15.01 4.76
C GLU A 156 13.93 14.53 4.29
N ILE A 157 12.85 14.98 4.95
CA ILE A 157 11.48 14.62 4.60
C ILE A 157 10.94 15.70 3.67
N GLN A 158 10.97 15.40 2.37
CA GLN A 158 10.49 16.31 1.33
C GLN A 158 9.31 15.66 0.59
N PRO A 159 8.05 16.01 0.97
CA PRO A 159 6.90 15.51 0.24
C PRO A 159 6.97 15.93 -1.23
N GLU A 160 6.75 14.97 -2.14
CA GLU A 160 6.73 15.23 -3.57
C GLU A 160 5.68 16.30 -3.90
N GLY A 161 6.06 17.30 -4.70
CA GLY A 161 5.19 18.43 -5.05
C GLY A 161 5.12 19.54 -4.00
N LEU A 162 5.78 19.42 -2.84
CA LEU A 162 5.78 20.45 -1.78
C LEU A 162 7.22 20.89 -1.42
N GLN A 163 7.88 21.58 -2.34
CA GLN A 163 9.30 21.98 -2.27
C GLN A 163 9.66 22.92 -1.10
N GLU A 164 8.65 23.51 -0.44
CA GLU A 164 8.81 24.42 0.70
C GLU A 164 8.04 23.96 1.95
N PHE A 165 7.68 22.66 2.03
CA PHE A 165 6.99 22.16 3.20
C PHE A 165 7.90 22.25 4.43
N ILE A 166 7.40 22.93 5.47
CA ILE A 166 8.06 23.01 6.78
C ILE A 166 7.12 22.34 7.77
N PHE A 167 7.67 21.42 8.57
CA PHE A 167 6.95 20.86 9.70
C PHE A 167 6.71 21.96 10.72
N ASP A 168 5.48 22.45 10.78
CA ASP A 168 5.07 23.43 11.77
C ASP A 168 5.00 22.72 13.12
N ARG A 169 6.03 22.90 13.95
CA ARG A 169 6.05 22.30 15.26
C ARG A 169 5.21 23.15 16.20
N PRO A 170 4.25 22.56 16.92
CA PRO A 170 3.68 23.27 18.05
C PRO A 170 4.85 23.69 18.93
N ASN A 171 4.91 24.97 19.28
CA ASN A 171 5.89 25.49 20.21
C ASN A 171 5.57 24.87 21.57
N ILE A 172 6.09 23.67 21.83
CA ILE A 172 5.93 22.98 23.12
C ILE A 172 6.82 23.80 24.06
N PRO A 173 6.25 24.64 24.96
CA PRO A 173 7.06 25.38 25.90
C PRO A 173 7.90 24.36 26.65
N ALA A 174 9.22 24.58 26.72
CA ALA A 174 10.17 23.69 27.37
C ALA A 174 9.53 23.17 28.66
N VAL A 175 9.15 21.89 28.66
CA VAL A 175 8.59 21.27 29.85
C VAL A 175 9.71 21.38 30.87
N ILE A 176 9.54 22.30 31.82
CA ILE A 176 10.35 22.34 33.02
C ILE A 176 10.23 20.92 33.55
N VAL A 177 11.32 20.16 33.50
CA VAL A 177 11.42 18.84 34.09
C VAL A 177 11.15 19.05 35.57
N GLN A 178 9.88 18.97 35.95
CA GLN A 178 9.51 18.91 37.34
C GLN A 178 10.07 17.57 37.81
N THR A 179 10.96 17.64 38.79
CA THR A 179 11.44 16.48 39.53
C THR A 179 10.30 15.51 39.84
N PRO A 180 10.54 14.19 39.94
CA PRO A 180 9.53 13.12 39.88
C PRO A 180 8.41 13.13 40.95
N GLU A 181 8.34 14.17 41.77
CA GLU A 181 7.48 14.26 42.94
C GLU A 181 6.18 15.06 42.69
N GLN A 182 6.01 15.77 41.56
CA GLN A 182 4.88 16.69 41.38
C GLN A 182 3.94 16.44 40.19
N ALA A 183 4.21 15.49 39.30
CA ALA A 183 3.32 15.20 38.16
C ALA A 183 2.56 13.87 38.31
N ARG A 184 1.69 13.77 39.33
CA ARG A 184 0.58 12.81 39.29
C ARG A 184 -0.67 13.51 38.79
N VAL A 185 -0.77 13.65 37.47
CA VAL A 185 -2.06 13.86 36.82
C VAL A 185 -2.76 12.49 36.77
N PRO A 186 -4.03 12.35 37.16
CA PRO A 186 -4.71 11.06 37.13
C PRO A 186 -4.82 10.56 35.69
N ALA A 187 -4.32 9.34 35.43
CA ALA A 187 -4.33 8.66 34.13
C ALA A 187 -5.72 8.48 33.49
N ALA A 188 -6.80 8.81 34.22
CA ALA A 188 -8.18 8.70 33.78
C ALA A 188 -8.51 9.65 32.62
N THR A 189 -8.02 10.91 32.64
CA THR A 189 -8.51 11.94 31.71
C THR A 189 -8.03 11.76 30.27
N HIS A 190 -6.86 11.14 30.04
CA HIS A 190 -6.34 10.93 28.70
C HIS A 190 -6.81 9.62 28.06
N ALA A 191 -7.07 8.60 28.88
CA ALA A 191 -7.67 7.33 28.43
C ALA A 191 -9.14 7.54 28.01
N GLU A 192 -9.89 8.34 28.77
CA GLU A 192 -11.28 8.70 28.45
C GLU A 192 -11.39 9.46 27.12
N MET A 193 -10.44 10.37 26.84
CA MET A 193 -10.42 11.12 25.58
C MET A 193 -10.12 10.22 24.36
N HIS A 194 -9.16 9.31 24.46
CA HIS A 194 -8.79 8.43 23.36
C HIS A 194 -9.85 7.33 23.12
N GLN A 195 -10.51 6.87 24.19
CA GLN A 195 -11.61 5.92 24.11
C GLN A 195 -12.85 6.56 23.49
N ALA A 196 -13.15 7.83 23.80
CA ALA A 196 -14.24 8.58 23.19
C ALA A 196 -14.04 8.79 21.67
N VAL A 197 -12.81 9.06 21.22
CA VAL A 197 -12.51 9.20 19.78
C VAL A 197 -12.68 7.86 19.04
N MET A 198 -12.18 6.76 19.61
CA MET A 198 -12.34 5.43 18.99
C MET A 198 -13.80 4.97 18.97
N GLU A 199 -14.59 5.28 19.99
CA GLU A 199 -16.00 4.91 20.06
C GLU A 199 -16.85 5.73 19.06
N GLN A 200 -16.40 6.94 18.72
CA GLN A 200 -17.01 7.77 17.69
C GLN A 200 -16.73 7.22 16.27
N GLU A 201 -15.50 6.79 15.99
CA GLU A 201 -15.13 6.17 14.70
C GLU A 201 -15.85 4.82 14.49
N LEU A 202 -15.96 3.99 15.52
CA LEU A 202 -16.72 2.73 15.48
C LEU A 202 -18.22 2.93 15.24
N GLN A 203 -18.79 4.03 15.72
CA GLN A 203 -20.21 4.36 15.47
C GLN A 203 -20.45 4.88 14.05
N GLU A 204 -19.48 5.56 13.44
CA GLU A 204 -19.57 5.98 12.03
C GLU A 204 -19.45 4.78 11.09
N GLU A 205 -18.52 3.86 11.31
CA GLU A 205 -18.40 2.63 10.52
C GLU A 205 -19.63 1.71 10.65
N ALA A 206 -20.25 1.64 11.84
CA ALA A 206 -21.48 0.87 12.04
C ALA A 206 -22.69 1.47 11.32
N LYS A 207 -22.68 2.80 11.08
CA LYS A 207 -23.72 3.51 10.33
C LYS A 207 -23.60 3.25 8.82
N GLU A 208 -22.38 3.26 8.29
CA GLU A 208 -22.11 2.95 6.88
C GLU A 208 -22.44 1.49 6.54
N ARG A 209 -22.19 0.54 7.45
CA ARG A 209 -22.56 -0.86 7.27
C ARG A 209 -24.06 -1.17 7.35
N SER A 210 -24.88 -0.23 7.81
CA SER A 210 -26.34 -0.43 7.90
C SER A 210 -27.10 0.00 6.65
N ASP A 211 -26.41 0.62 5.68
CA ASP A 211 -26.99 1.11 4.42
C ASP A 211 -26.61 0.24 3.20
N GLU A 212 -25.80 -0.80 3.39
CA GLU A 212 -25.47 -1.80 2.36
C GLU A 212 -26.38 -3.02 2.50
N GLY A 213 -27.64 -2.84 2.09
CA GLY A 213 -28.65 -3.89 2.20
C GLY A 213 -29.84 -3.69 1.26
N SER A 214 -29.60 -3.64 -0.05
CA SER A 214 -30.60 -4.00 -1.05
C SER A 214 -29.93 -4.31 -2.38
N ASP A 215 -29.78 -5.61 -2.68
CA ASP A 215 -29.74 -6.11 -4.04
C ASP A 215 -31.08 -5.75 -4.70
N ASP A 216 -31.10 -4.72 -5.53
CA ASP A 216 -32.23 -4.44 -6.42
C ASP A 216 -31.69 -4.33 -7.85
N GLU A 217 -32.31 -5.10 -8.74
CA GLU A 217 -31.97 -5.24 -10.14
C GLU A 217 -32.24 -3.91 -10.87
N CYS A 218 -31.23 -3.05 -10.98
CA CYS A 218 -31.34 -1.81 -11.75
C CYS A 218 -31.15 -2.13 -13.24
N GLU A 219 -32.28 -2.20 -13.94
CA GLU A 219 -32.41 -2.08 -15.39
C GLU A 219 -31.53 -0.92 -15.91
N ASP A 220 -30.83 -1.18 -17.02
CA ASP A 220 -29.95 -0.25 -17.73
C ASP A 220 -30.69 1.06 -18.11
N GLU A 221 -30.71 2.04 -17.20
CA GLU A 221 -30.89 3.42 -17.62
C GLU A 221 -29.59 3.87 -18.31
N GLU A 222 -29.66 4.05 -19.63
CA GLU A 222 -28.59 4.64 -20.44
C GLU A 222 -28.15 5.97 -19.83
N GLN A 223 -27.14 5.92 -18.96
CA GLN A 223 -26.55 7.10 -18.35
C GLN A 223 -26.02 7.96 -19.50
N LYS A 224 -26.66 9.11 -19.73
CA LYS A 224 -26.39 9.97 -20.88
C LYS A 224 -25.05 10.68 -20.67
N TRP A 225 -23.98 10.04 -21.13
CA TRP A 225 -22.62 10.57 -21.03
C TRP A 225 -22.52 11.90 -21.78
N PHE A 226 -22.02 12.94 -21.10
CA PHE A 226 -21.64 14.19 -21.76
C PHE A 226 -20.32 13.96 -22.49
N VAL A 227 -20.37 13.81 -23.81
CA VAL A 227 -19.20 13.73 -24.69
C VAL A 227 -18.94 15.15 -25.22
N PRO A 228 -17.77 15.76 -24.93
CA PRO A 228 -17.41 17.06 -25.49
C PRO A 228 -17.44 17.06 -27.03
N GLU A 229 -17.77 18.20 -27.62
CA GLU A 229 -17.82 18.36 -29.08
C GLU A 229 -16.47 18.00 -29.72
N GLY A 230 -16.49 17.16 -30.76
CA GLY A 230 -15.29 16.65 -31.44
C GLY A 230 -14.74 15.32 -30.92
N TYR A 231 -15.38 14.71 -29.91
CA TYR A 231 -14.99 13.42 -29.36
C TYR A 231 -16.06 12.33 -29.58
N THR A 232 -15.64 11.07 -29.64
CA THR A 232 -16.51 9.89 -29.69
C THR A 232 -16.19 8.94 -28.54
N LEU A 233 -17.24 8.36 -27.96
CA LEU A 233 -17.14 7.36 -26.89
C LEU A 233 -16.62 6.03 -27.46
N MET A 234 -15.57 5.49 -26.87
CA MET A 234 -14.90 4.26 -27.31
C MET A 234 -15.61 2.97 -26.85
N LYS A 235 -16.95 2.91 -26.90
CA LYS A 235 -17.68 1.69 -26.49
C LYS A 235 -17.57 0.56 -27.53
N ASP A 236 -17.44 0.90 -28.82
CA ASP A 236 -17.50 -0.07 -29.93
C ASP A 236 -16.13 -0.35 -30.57
N ALA A 237 -15.06 0.25 -30.05
CA ALA A 237 -13.71 0.18 -30.61
C ALA A 237 -12.68 -0.29 -29.57
N LEU A 238 -13.07 -1.27 -28.74
CA LEU A 238 -12.09 -2.06 -28.00
C LEU A 238 -11.09 -2.62 -29.02
N PRO A 239 -9.79 -2.30 -28.93
CA PRO A 239 -8.81 -3.04 -29.70
C PRO A 239 -8.98 -4.51 -29.30
N ASP A 240 -9.11 -5.40 -30.29
CA ASP A 240 -9.10 -6.85 -30.04
C ASP A 240 -8.01 -7.21 -29.02
N GLU A 241 -8.19 -8.30 -28.27
CA GLU A 241 -7.26 -8.80 -27.23
C GLU A 241 -5.77 -8.87 -27.68
N GLN A 242 -5.52 -8.77 -28.98
CA GLN A 242 -4.22 -8.65 -29.62
C GLN A 242 -3.54 -7.27 -29.53
N PHE A 243 -4.17 -6.24 -28.94
CA PHE A 243 -3.57 -4.92 -28.70
C PHE A 243 -2.78 -4.39 -29.90
N ASN A 244 -3.46 -4.28 -31.04
CA ASN A 244 -2.85 -3.76 -32.27
C ASN A 244 -2.28 -2.35 -32.00
N CYS A 245 -1.06 -2.08 -32.49
CA CYS A 245 -0.37 -0.79 -32.31
C CYS A 245 -1.08 0.39 -33.00
N SER A 246 -2.26 0.16 -33.60
CA SER A 246 -3.10 1.17 -34.26
C SER A 246 -3.56 2.31 -33.36
N VAL A 247 -3.49 2.15 -32.03
CA VAL A 247 -3.86 3.18 -31.05
C VAL A 247 -2.72 4.14 -30.70
N VAL A 248 -1.48 3.84 -31.09
CA VAL A 248 -0.34 4.72 -30.83
C VAL A 248 -0.50 6.01 -31.63
N GLY A 249 -0.29 7.15 -30.97
CA GLY A 249 -0.48 8.49 -31.52
C GLY A 249 -1.91 9.00 -31.41
N TRP A 250 -2.84 8.24 -30.83
CA TRP A 250 -4.19 8.74 -30.59
C TRP A 250 -4.18 9.80 -29.49
N HIS A 251 -5.03 10.81 -29.70
CA HIS A 251 -5.36 11.79 -28.68
C HIS A 251 -6.59 11.32 -27.90
N VAL A 252 -6.41 11.14 -26.59
CA VAL A 252 -7.43 10.58 -25.69
C VAL A 252 -7.76 11.54 -24.55
N MET A 253 -9.00 11.50 -24.08
CA MET A 253 -9.40 12.15 -22.83
C MET A 253 -9.81 11.13 -21.78
N PHE A 254 -9.33 11.32 -20.56
CA PHE A 254 -9.73 10.55 -19.38
C PHE A 254 -10.30 11.48 -18.31
N LYS A 255 -11.43 11.08 -17.70
CA LYS A 255 -11.98 11.78 -16.53
C LYS A 255 -11.44 11.12 -15.27
N TRP A 256 -10.77 11.89 -14.43
CA TRP A 256 -10.27 11.43 -13.13
C TRP A 256 -11.17 11.95 -12.01
N SER A 257 -11.52 11.08 -11.06
CA SER A 257 -12.25 11.50 -9.86
C SER A 257 -11.47 12.58 -9.11
N GLY A 258 -12.15 13.65 -8.71
CA GLY A 258 -11.55 14.80 -8.01
C GLY A 258 -10.73 15.77 -8.86
N VAL A 259 -10.41 15.43 -10.13
CA VAL A 259 -9.53 16.26 -10.98
C VAL A 259 -10.22 16.73 -12.26
N GLY A 260 -11.18 15.96 -12.78
CA GLY A 260 -11.89 16.27 -14.02
C GLY A 260 -11.24 15.66 -15.26
N TRP A 261 -11.50 16.25 -16.43
CA TRP A 261 -11.03 15.72 -17.71
C TRP A 261 -9.57 16.06 -17.97
N CYS A 262 -8.81 15.10 -18.50
CA CYS A 262 -7.39 15.21 -18.79
C CYS A 262 -7.10 14.71 -20.20
N HIS A 263 -6.31 15.47 -20.95
CA HIS A 263 -5.95 15.20 -22.34
C HIS A 263 -4.55 14.57 -22.42
N GLY A 264 -4.39 13.57 -23.27
CA GLY A 264 -3.09 12.92 -23.45
C GLY A 264 -2.95 12.14 -24.74
N TRP A 265 -1.72 11.71 -24.98
CA TRP A 265 -1.29 11.00 -26.17
C TRP A 265 -0.95 9.55 -25.84
N VAL A 266 -1.47 8.61 -26.61
CA VAL A 266 -1.14 7.19 -26.46
C VAL A 266 0.22 6.91 -27.08
N LEU A 267 1.16 6.45 -26.28
CA LEU A 267 2.51 6.05 -26.65
C LEU A 267 2.65 4.53 -26.57
N LYS A 268 3.56 3.97 -27.36
CA LYS A 268 3.94 2.55 -27.25
C LYS A 268 4.94 2.39 -26.12
N TYR A 269 4.58 1.63 -25.10
CA TYR A 269 5.44 1.32 -23.97
C TYR A 269 6.11 -0.04 -24.17
N TYR A 270 7.44 -0.08 -24.18
CA TYR A 270 8.23 -1.31 -24.23
C TYR A 270 8.75 -1.63 -22.83
N ALA A 271 7.95 -2.32 -22.02
CA ALA A 271 8.43 -2.85 -20.75
C ALA A 271 9.33 -4.08 -21.02
N LYS A 272 10.64 -3.97 -20.78
CA LYS A 272 11.57 -5.12 -20.86
C LYS A 272 11.22 -6.28 -19.91
N HIS A 273 10.33 -6.06 -18.93
CA HIS A 273 10.09 -6.99 -17.82
C HIS A 273 8.61 -7.19 -17.48
N ARG A 274 7.65 -6.84 -18.35
CA ARG A 274 6.22 -7.11 -18.10
C ARG A 274 5.55 -7.66 -19.35
N LEU A 275 5.25 -8.95 -19.33
CA LEU A 275 4.40 -9.61 -20.31
C LEU A 275 2.98 -9.02 -20.23
N GLY A 276 2.59 -8.23 -21.23
CA GLY A 276 1.17 -7.94 -21.49
C GLY A 276 0.73 -6.47 -21.57
N TYR A 277 1.60 -5.48 -21.38
CA TYR A 277 1.19 -4.06 -21.42
C TYR A 277 2.02 -3.26 -22.42
N ASN A 278 1.36 -2.80 -23.49
CA ASN A 278 2.05 -2.22 -24.66
C ASN A 278 1.85 -0.70 -24.82
N PHE A 279 1.02 -0.04 -23.99
CA PHE A 279 0.66 1.36 -24.19
C PHE A 279 0.61 2.18 -22.91
N GLU A 280 1.02 3.44 -23.03
CA GLU A 280 1.12 4.44 -21.98
C GLU A 280 0.46 5.74 -22.46
N VAL A 281 -0.23 6.48 -21.59
CA VAL A 281 -0.76 7.81 -21.93
C VAL A 281 0.10 8.90 -21.32
N LYS A 282 0.62 9.78 -22.16
CA LYS A 282 1.32 10.99 -21.73
C LYS A 282 0.37 12.19 -21.76
N TYR A 283 0.06 12.72 -20.58
CA TYR A 283 -0.85 13.87 -20.45
C TYR A 283 -0.12 15.20 -20.75
N GLU A 284 -0.85 16.17 -21.31
CA GLU A 284 -0.29 17.47 -21.73
C GLU A 284 0.20 18.32 -20.55
N ASP A 285 -0.43 18.20 -19.38
CA ASP A 285 -0.11 18.99 -18.18
C ASP A 285 1.19 18.56 -17.46
N GLY A 286 2.01 17.70 -18.09
CA GLY A 286 3.40 17.46 -17.73
C GLY A 286 3.68 16.73 -16.41
N ASP A 287 2.70 16.61 -15.52
CA ASP A 287 2.94 16.25 -14.11
C ASP A 287 2.18 15.01 -13.64
N ARG A 288 1.83 14.10 -14.56
CA ARG A 288 1.01 12.93 -14.20
C ARG A 288 1.61 11.65 -14.70
N ARG A 289 1.85 10.78 -13.72
CA ARG A 289 2.33 9.41 -13.83
C ARG A 289 1.76 8.75 -15.07
N ASP A 290 2.66 8.28 -15.90
CA ASP A 290 2.39 7.43 -17.04
C ASP A 290 1.30 6.38 -16.73
N HIS A 291 0.17 6.45 -17.44
CA HIS A 291 -0.95 5.54 -17.21
C HIS A 291 -0.92 4.38 -18.19
N ILE A 292 -0.89 3.16 -17.67
CA ILE A 292 -0.96 1.93 -18.47
C ILE A 292 -2.41 1.66 -18.87
N LEU A 293 -2.67 1.59 -20.17
CA LEU A 293 -3.99 1.24 -20.70
C LEU A 293 -4.23 -0.27 -20.57
N THR A 294 -5.25 -0.68 -19.79
CA THR A 294 -5.67 -2.09 -19.67
C THR A 294 -7.01 -2.32 -20.37
N PRO A 295 -7.39 -3.57 -20.74
CA PRO A 295 -8.71 -3.83 -21.33
C PRO A 295 -9.86 -3.41 -20.40
N LYS A 296 -9.64 -3.50 -19.07
CA LYS A 296 -10.60 -3.07 -18.05
C LYS A 296 -10.77 -1.55 -17.99
N SER A 297 -9.74 -0.80 -18.43
CA SER A 297 -9.78 0.67 -18.53
C SER A 297 -10.68 1.15 -19.68
N TYR A 298 -11.24 0.25 -20.51
CA TYR A 298 -12.06 0.64 -21.66
C TYR A 298 -13.57 0.50 -21.46
N GLY A 299 -14.07 0.13 -20.27
CA GLY A 299 -15.49 -0.26 -20.15
C GLY A 299 -16.23 0.03 -18.85
N HIS A 300 -15.58 0.52 -17.79
CA HIS A 300 -16.28 0.71 -16.51
C HIS A 300 -16.28 2.16 -16.02
N GLY A 301 -17.50 2.71 -15.95
CA GLY A 301 -18.03 3.70 -14.99
C GLY A 301 -17.29 5.02 -14.81
N ASP A 302 -16.04 4.96 -14.38
CA ASP A 302 -15.29 6.13 -13.91
C ASP A 302 -14.02 6.42 -14.74
N GLN A 303 -13.71 5.59 -15.74
CA GLN A 303 -12.47 5.67 -16.53
C GLN A 303 -12.68 5.41 -18.02
N VAL A 304 -13.70 6.00 -18.66
CA VAL A 304 -13.94 5.76 -20.09
C VAL A 304 -13.12 6.73 -20.96
N PRO A 305 -12.20 6.24 -21.82
CA PRO A 305 -11.47 7.10 -22.75
C PRO A 305 -12.38 7.63 -23.86
N LEU A 306 -12.24 8.91 -24.19
CA LEU A 306 -12.82 9.52 -25.38
C LEU A 306 -11.75 9.72 -26.45
N ARG A 307 -12.10 9.56 -27.74
CA ARG A 307 -11.19 9.75 -28.89
C ARG A 307 -11.62 10.96 -29.73
N THR A 308 -10.68 11.71 -30.31
CA THR A 308 -10.98 12.75 -31.30
C THR A 308 -11.46 12.15 -32.64
N CYS A 309 -12.43 12.80 -33.28
CA CYS A 309 -13.01 12.30 -34.54
C CYS A 309 -12.06 12.35 -35.75
N GLU A 310 -10.96 13.11 -35.70
CA GLU A 310 -10.01 13.22 -36.81
C GLU A 310 -8.55 13.19 -36.34
N PRO A 311 -7.62 12.61 -37.14
CA PRO A 311 -6.18 12.75 -36.91
C PRO A 311 -5.78 14.21 -37.14
N LEU A 312 -5.26 14.85 -36.10
CA LEU A 312 -4.60 16.14 -36.22
C LEU A 312 -3.21 15.89 -36.82
N TRP A 313 -3.07 16.16 -38.11
CA TRP A 313 -1.79 16.17 -38.83
C TRP A 313 -0.99 17.43 -38.49
#